data_AF-A0A257LMB6-F1
#
_entry.id   AF-A0A257LMB6-F1
#
_cell.length_a   1.000
_cell.length_b   1.000
_cell.length_c   1.000
_cell.angle_alpha   90.00
_cell.angle_beta   90.00
_cell.angle_gamma   90.00
#
_symmetry.space_group_name_H-M   'P 1'
#
loop_
_entity.id
_entity.type
_entity.pdbx_description
1 polymer ?
#
loop_
_entity_poly.entity_id
_entity_poly.type
_entity_poly.pdbx_seq_one_letter_code
_entity_poly.pdbx_strand_id
1 'polypeptide(L)'
;SQETDKLVQFTITKSGGAIRPLQNPWEIGELMKRVRAKQPRVIVEIGTAKGGTLFLFCQHAADDATIISLDLPFGRNGGGYPKWKEKLYAKFAKPGQTLHLMRANSHLDETRTRIEALLKGRKIDVLMIDADHSYEGVKRDYDLYSPLLADDGFIAMHDVILNRFDPEIEVHRF
;
A
#
# COMPACT_ATOMS: atom_id res chain seq x y z
N SER A 1 4.51 -8.27 16.90
CA SER A 1 5.57 -8.97 17.65
C SER A 1 6.71 -7.99 17.86
N GLN A 2 7.65 -8.28 18.77
CA GLN A 2 8.81 -7.39 19.01
C GLN A 2 9.65 -7.13 17.75
N GLU A 3 9.68 -8.07 16.80
CA GLU A 3 10.34 -7.90 15.51
C GLU A 3 9.61 -6.91 14.60
N THR A 4 8.27 -6.99 14.52
CA THR A 4 7.46 -6.01 13.77
C THR A 4 7.69 -4.61 14.29
N ASP A 5 7.66 -4.43 15.61
CA ASP A 5 7.80 -3.10 16.23
C ASP A 5 9.22 -2.53 15.96
N LYS A 6 10.26 -3.38 15.98
CA LYS A 6 11.64 -2.99 15.59
C LYS A 6 11.74 -2.56 14.13
N LEU A 7 11.12 -3.31 13.21
CA LEU A 7 11.13 -2.98 11.79
C LEU A 7 10.39 -1.67 11.51
N VAL A 8 9.21 -1.48 12.10
CA VAL A 8 8.46 -0.22 12.01
C VAL A 8 9.30 0.94 12.53
N GLN A 9 9.92 0.79 13.71
CA GLN A 9 10.77 1.82 14.28
C GLN A 9 11.98 2.14 13.40
N PHE A 10 12.61 1.12 12.78
CA PHE A 10 13.71 1.30 11.84
C PHE A 10 13.27 2.12 10.63
N THR A 11 12.14 1.76 10.00
CA THR A 11 11.61 2.46 8.83
C THR A 11 11.25 3.91 9.15
N ILE A 12 10.75 4.20 10.35
CA ILE A 12 10.38 5.57 10.77
C ILE A 12 11.61 6.42 11.12
N THR A 13 12.56 5.87 11.88
CA THR A 13 13.59 6.68 12.56
C THR A 13 15.02 6.46 12.07
N LYS A 14 15.32 5.32 11.44
CA LYS A 14 16.69 4.92 11.08
C LYS A 14 16.94 4.83 9.58
N SER A 15 15.91 4.94 8.75
CA SER A 15 16.03 4.85 7.29
C SER A 15 16.64 6.10 6.61
N GLY A 16 17.15 7.06 7.37
CA GLY A 16 17.60 8.37 6.84
C GLY A 16 16.50 9.15 6.09
N GLY A 17 15.23 8.84 6.34
CA GLY A 17 14.09 9.44 5.64
C GLY A 17 13.82 8.89 4.23
N ALA A 18 14.68 8.03 3.68
CA ALA A 18 14.59 7.54 2.30
C ALA A 18 13.29 6.76 2.01
N ILE A 19 12.82 6.01 3.01
CA ILE A 19 11.61 5.16 2.98
C ILE A 19 10.70 5.42 4.18
N ARG A 20 10.78 6.60 4.80
CA ARG A 20 9.98 6.88 5.99
C ARG A 20 8.47 6.89 5.64
N PRO A 21 7.65 6.06 6.29
CA PRO A 21 6.19 6.11 6.14
C PRO A 21 5.67 7.46 6.64
N LEU A 22 4.60 7.95 6.01
CA LEU A 22 3.89 9.15 6.45
C LEU A 22 2.86 8.82 7.55
N GLN A 23 2.53 7.53 7.67
CA GLN A 23 1.54 6.94 8.56
C GLN A 23 1.87 7.12 10.05
N ASN A 24 0.83 7.14 10.89
CA ASN A 24 0.97 7.10 12.33
C ASN A 24 1.72 5.81 12.75
N PRO A 25 2.76 5.89 13.62
CA PRO A 25 3.55 4.73 14.04
C PRO A 25 2.72 3.59 14.67
N TRP A 26 1.65 3.93 15.39
CA TRP A 26 0.80 2.95 16.04
C TRP A 26 -0.09 2.24 15.02
N GLU A 27 -0.73 2.98 14.11
CA GLU A 27 -1.58 2.43 13.05
C GLU A 27 -0.80 1.47 12.14
N ILE A 28 0.38 1.92 11.65
CA ILE A 28 1.22 1.08 10.79
C ILE A 28 1.74 -0.15 11.56
N GLY A 29 2.01 -0.01 12.86
CA GLY A 29 2.40 -1.12 13.73
C GLY A 29 1.32 -2.19 13.84
N GLU A 30 0.08 -1.80 14.13
CA GLU A 30 -1.05 -2.73 14.22
C GLU A 30 -1.38 -3.38 12.87
N LEU A 31 -1.35 -2.61 11.78
CA LEU A 31 -1.48 -3.16 10.43
C LEU A 31 -0.43 -4.24 10.16
N MET A 32 0.85 -3.95 10.44
CA MET A 32 1.92 -4.92 10.17
C MET A 32 1.83 -6.16 11.05
N LYS A 33 1.30 -6.06 12.27
CA LYS A 33 1.00 -7.25 13.10
C LYS A 33 -0.06 -8.12 12.44
N ARG A 34 -1.12 -7.53 11.88
CA ARG A 34 -2.18 -8.25 11.16
C ARG A 34 -1.68 -8.88 9.86
N VAL A 35 -0.89 -8.14 9.08
CA VAL A 35 -0.22 -8.65 7.86
C VAL A 35 0.68 -9.83 8.21
N ARG A 36 1.52 -9.70 9.25
CA ARG A 36 2.42 -10.78 9.70
C ARG A 36 1.64 -12.01 10.13
N ALA A 37 0.52 -11.85 10.83
CA ALA A 37 -0.31 -12.97 11.26
C ALA A 37 -1.00 -13.68 10.08
N LYS A 38 -1.49 -12.92 9.09
CA LYS A 38 -2.15 -13.48 7.89
C LYS A 38 -1.18 -14.14 6.91
N GLN A 39 0.09 -13.68 6.86
CA GLN A 39 1.06 -14.09 5.83
C GLN A 39 0.44 -14.00 4.41
N PRO A 40 -0.03 -12.82 3.98
CA PRO A 40 -0.68 -12.67 2.69
C PRO A 40 0.25 -13.04 1.55
N ARG A 41 -0.31 -13.69 0.53
CA ARG A 41 0.35 -14.07 -0.72
C ARG A 41 0.06 -13.07 -1.84
N VAL A 42 -0.98 -12.25 -1.70
CA VAL A 42 -1.31 -11.18 -2.64
C VAL A 42 -1.60 -9.88 -1.90
N ILE A 43 -0.75 -8.87 -2.11
CA ILE A 43 -0.97 -7.51 -1.60
C ILE A 43 -1.10 -6.55 -2.78
N VAL A 44 -2.10 -5.68 -2.75
CA VAL A 44 -2.22 -4.53 -3.64
C VAL A 44 -2.19 -3.26 -2.80
N GLU A 45 -1.23 -2.38 -3.06
CA GLU A 45 -1.07 -1.07 -2.43
C GLU A 45 -1.36 0.03 -3.45
N ILE A 46 -2.30 0.91 -3.13
CA ILE A 46 -2.62 2.11 -3.90
C ILE A 46 -2.14 3.31 -3.08
N GLY A 47 -1.10 3.97 -3.56
CA GLY A 47 -0.36 5.01 -2.84
C GLY A 47 0.97 4.48 -2.30
N THR A 48 2.05 4.60 -3.08
CA THR A 48 3.40 4.17 -2.68
C THR A 48 4.14 5.26 -1.90
N ALA A 49 3.99 6.52 -2.32
CA ALA A 49 4.69 7.70 -1.78
C ALA A 49 6.20 7.46 -1.60
N LYS A 50 6.69 7.42 -0.35
CA LYS A 50 8.12 7.20 -0.04
C LYS A 50 8.52 5.73 -0.02
N GLY A 51 7.58 4.79 -0.13
CA GLY A 51 7.83 3.35 -0.18
C GLY A 51 8.03 2.70 1.20
N GLY A 52 7.65 3.37 2.29
CA GLY A 52 7.78 2.84 3.65
C GLY A 52 6.81 1.70 3.93
N THR A 53 5.55 1.89 3.59
CA THR A 53 4.50 0.86 3.69
C THR A 53 4.82 -0.31 2.75
N LEU A 54 5.17 -0.04 1.49
CA LEU A 54 5.69 -1.03 0.55
C LEU A 54 6.83 -1.88 1.14
N PHE A 55 7.86 -1.26 1.71
CA PHE A 55 8.96 -1.98 2.35
C PHE A 55 8.44 -2.91 3.45
N LEU A 56 7.58 -2.40 4.34
CA LEU A 56 7.03 -3.18 5.43
C LEU A 56 6.15 -4.35 4.93
N PHE A 57 5.37 -4.16 3.86
CA PHE A 57 4.63 -5.25 3.22
C PHE A 57 5.55 -6.35 2.71
N CYS A 58 6.63 -6.01 2.00
CA CYS A 58 7.61 -7.02 1.54
C CYS A 58 8.20 -7.82 2.70
N GLN A 59 8.48 -7.17 3.85
CA GLN A 59 9.06 -7.86 5.01
C GLN A 59 8.06 -8.78 5.72
N HIS A 60 6.77 -8.42 5.76
CA HIS A 60 5.77 -9.13 6.57
C HIS A 60 4.87 -10.09 5.78
N ALA A 61 4.80 -9.95 4.46
CA ALA A 61 4.09 -10.87 3.57
C ALA A 61 4.79 -12.24 3.48
N ALA A 62 4.06 -13.22 2.93
CA ALA A 62 4.59 -14.56 2.65
C ALA A 62 5.86 -14.49 1.78
N ASP A 63 6.73 -15.49 1.92
CA ASP A 63 8.01 -15.53 1.21
C ASP A 63 7.89 -15.68 -0.31
N ASP A 64 6.72 -16.10 -0.79
CA ASP A 64 6.35 -16.23 -2.21
C ASP A 64 5.19 -15.29 -2.62
N ALA A 65 5.00 -14.21 -1.86
CA ALA A 65 3.95 -13.24 -2.13
C ALA A 65 4.15 -12.50 -3.47
N THR A 66 3.05 -12.17 -4.13
CA THR A 66 2.96 -11.15 -5.17
C THR A 66 2.48 -9.85 -4.56
N ILE A 67 3.31 -8.82 -4.66
CA ILE A 67 3.04 -7.49 -4.13
C ILE A 67 2.94 -6.54 -5.33
N ILE A 68 1.84 -5.80 -5.43
CA ILE A 68 1.61 -4.82 -6.48
C ILE A 68 1.47 -3.47 -5.81
N SER A 69 2.34 -2.52 -6.14
CA SER A 69 2.29 -1.15 -5.62
C SER A 69 2.03 -0.20 -6.79
N LEU A 70 0.98 0.61 -6.66
CA LEU A 70 0.44 1.50 -7.67
C LEU A 70 0.45 2.93 -7.15
N ASP A 71 0.99 3.86 -7.92
CA ASP A 71 0.95 5.28 -7.58
C ASP A 71 1.02 6.17 -8.82
N LEU A 72 0.30 7.29 -8.83
CA LEU A 72 0.27 8.22 -9.94
C LEU A 72 1.32 9.32 -9.71
N PRO A 73 2.36 9.44 -10.55
CA PRO A 73 3.30 10.55 -10.46
C PRO A 73 2.59 11.90 -10.63
N PHE A 74 2.84 12.82 -9.71
CA PHE A 74 2.18 14.13 -9.67
C PHE A 74 0.66 14.06 -9.48
N GLY A 75 0.18 12.96 -8.88
CA GLY A 75 -1.21 12.83 -8.47
C GLY A 75 -1.59 13.83 -7.36
N ARG A 76 -2.88 13.86 -7.03
CA ARG A 76 -3.41 14.63 -5.89
C ARG A 76 -2.63 14.25 -4.60
N ASN A 77 -2.52 15.20 -3.66
CA ASN A 77 -1.81 15.00 -2.38
C ASN A 77 -0.29 14.70 -2.51
N GLY A 78 0.33 15.10 -3.63
CA GLY A 78 1.77 14.92 -3.85
C GLY A 78 2.17 13.53 -4.35
N GLY A 79 1.24 12.84 -5.01
CA GLY A 79 1.32 11.43 -5.40
C GLY A 79 2.56 11.00 -6.16
N GLY A 80 2.96 9.76 -5.92
CA GLY A 80 3.99 9.06 -6.67
C GLY A 80 5.40 9.16 -6.10
N TYR A 81 6.29 8.48 -6.82
CA TYR A 81 7.73 8.52 -6.60
C TYR A 81 8.47 8.70 -7.92
N PRO A 82 9.68 9.28 -7.88
CA PRO A 82 10.48 9.44 -9.10
C PRO A 82 10.98 8.08 -9.59
N LYS A 83 11.00 7.89 -10.91
CA LYS A 83 11.30 6.61 -11.57
C LYS A 83 12.60 5.94 -11.09
N TRP A 84 13.61 6.72 -10.71
CA TRP A 84 14.88 6.15 -10.22
C TRP A 84 14.72 5.32 -8.93
N LYS A 85 13.69 5.57 -8.12
CA LYS A 85 13.40 4.78 -6.91
C LYS A 85 12.89 3.37 -7.22
N GLU A 86 12.43 3.07 -8.43
CA GLU A 86 12.03 1.70 -8.81
C GLU A 86 13.17 0.70 -8.56
N LYS A 87 14.41 1.10 -8.88
CA LYS A 87 15.61 0.26 -8.65
C LYS A 87 15.90 0.01 -7.16
N LEU A 88 15.52 0.96 -6.30
CA LEU A 88 15.63 0.80 -4.86
C LEU A 88 14.53 -0.11 -4.34
N TYR A 89 13.28 0.15 -4.73
CA TYR A 89 12.09 -0.57 -4.27
C TYR A 89 12.09 -2.03 -4.73
N ALA A 90 12.64 -2.33 -5.92
CA ALA A 90 12.86 -3.69 -6.39
C ALA A 90 13.69 -4.54 -5.40
N LYS A 91 14.53 -3.91 -4.58
CA LYS A 91 15.35 -4.61 -3.57
C LYS A 91 14.59 -4.92 -2.27
N PHE A 92 13.35 -4.46 -2.13
CA PHE A 92 12.55 -4.74 -0.93
C PHE A 92 12.00 -6.15 -0.93
N ALA A 93 11.73 -6.70 -2.12
CA ALA A 93 11.19 -8.04 -2.28
C ALA A 93 12.19 -9.10 -1.78
N LYS A 94 11.68 -10.09 -1.05
CA LYS A 94 12.42 -11.31 -0.71
C LYS A 94 12.68 -12.14 -1.98
N PRO A 95 13.66 -13.08 -1.97
CA PRO A 95 14.00 -13.86 -3.16
C PRO A 95 12.85 -14.63 -3.82
N GLY A 96 11.85 -15.08 -3.04
CA GLY A 96 10.66 -15.78 -3.58
C GLY A 96 9.50 -14.85 -3.96
N GLN A 97 9.56 -13.58 -3.56
CA GLN A 97 8.48 -12.62 -3.81
C GLN A 97 8.56 -12.06 -5.22
N THR A 98 7.39 -11.76 -5.78
CA THR A 98 7.27 -10.98 -7.02
C THR A 98 6.75 -9.60 -6.69
N LEU A 99 7.51 -8.56 -7.02
CA LEU A 99 7.11 -7.16 -6.81
C LEU A 99 6.83 -6.48 -8.16
N HIS A 100 5.63 -5.93 -8.29
CA HIS A 100 5.21 -5.10 -9.41
C HIS A 100 5.07 -3.66 -8.96
N LEU A 101 5.80 -2.77 -9.63
CA LEU A 101 5.76 -1.32 -9.41
C LEU A 101 5.05 -0.66 -10.58
N MET A 102 3.91 -0.05 -10.34
CA MET A 102 3.06 0.56 -11.34
C MET A 102 2.97 2.07 -11.12
N ARG A 103 3.46 2.84 -12.09
CA ARG A 103 3.29 4.30 -12.12
C ARG A 103 2.07 4.63 -12.99
N ALA A 104 0.87 4.59 -12.44
CA ALA A 104 -0.40 4.73 -13.18
C ALA A 104 -1.52 5.28 -12.28
N ASN A 105 -2.62 5.70 -12.90
CA ASN A 105 -3.81 6.22 -12.20
C ASN A 105 -4.73 5.07 -11.76
N SER A 106 -4.99 4.93 -10.46
CA SER A 106 -5.84 3.88 -9.90
C SER A 106 -7.32 4.02 -10.25
N HIS A 107 -7.78 5.23 -10.55
CA HIS A 107 -9.19 5.49 -10.87
C HIS A 107 -9.63 4.99 -12.26
N LEU A 108 -8.70 4.46 -13.07
CA LEU A 108 -8.95 3.99 -14.44
C LEU A 108 -9.22 2.48 -14.49
N ASP A 109 -10.27 2.08 -15.22
CA ASP A 109 -10.60 0.67 -15.49
C ASP A 109 -9.46 -0.08 -16.21
N GLU A 110 -8.67 0.62 -17.03
CA GLU A 110 -7.47 0.05 -17.67
C GLU A 110 -6.44 -0.39 -16.61
N THR A 111 -6.18 0.44 -15.60
CA THR A 111 -5.25 0.10 -14.52
C THR A 111 -5.76 -1.08 -13.72
N ARG A 112 -7.07 -1.12 -13.41
CA ARG A 112 -7.73 -2.26 -12.78
C ARG A 112 -7.56 -3.55 -13.59
N THR A 113 -7.76 -3.47 -14.91
CA THR A 113 -7.60 -4.62 -15.83
C THR A 113 -6.16 -5.13 -15.85
N ARG A 114 -5.18 -4.22 -15.84
CA ARG A 114 -3.76 -4.58 -15.76
C ARG A 114 -3.41 -5.28 -14.43
N ILE A 115 -3.96 -4.80 -13.32
CA ILE A 115 -3.80 -5.46 -12.01
C ILE A 115 -4.41 -6.86 -12.04
N GLU A 116 -5.64 -7.02 -12.53
CA GLU A 116 -6.30 -8.32 -12.64
C GLU A 116 -5.49 -9.32 -13.48
N ALA A 117 -4.87 -8.86 -14.58
CA ALA A 117 -3.97 -9.68 -15.39
C ALA A 117 -2.72 -10.15 -14.61
N LEU A 118 -2.14 -9.28 -13.75
CA LEU A 118 -1.01 -9.64 -12.88
C LEU A 118 -1.42 -10.64 -11.78
N LEU A 119 -2.67 -10.57 -11.32
CA LEU A 119 -3.22 -11.49 -10.33
C LEU A 119 -3.34 -12.91 -10.87
N LYS A 120 -3.54 -13.08 -12.19
CA LYS A 120 -3.70 -14.39 -12.86
C LYS A 120 -4.79 -15.25 -12.19
N GLY A 121 -5.92 -14.62 -11.89
CA GLY A 121 -7.07 -15.27 -11.23
C GLY A 121 -6.95 -15.44 -9.71
N ARG A 122 -5.82 -15.08 -9.10
CA ARG A 122 -5.71 -15.03 -7.63
C ARG A 122 -6.49 -13.85 -7.07
N LYS A 123 -6.95 -13.98 -5.82
CA LYS A 123 -7.65 -12.92 -5.08
C LYS A 123 -6.67 -12.12 -4.21
N ILE A 124 -7.05 -10.89 -3.87
CA ILE A 124 -6.26 -9.98 -3.05
C ILE A 124 -6.46 -10.33 -1.57
N ASP A 125 -5.38 -10.63 -0.85
CA ASP A 125 -5.43 -10.91 0.58
C ASP A 125 -5.44 -9.63 1.42
N VAL A 126 -4.71 -8.61 0.96
CA VAL A 126 -4.64 -7.28 1.57
C VAL A 126 -4.69 -6.22 0.48
N LEU A 127 -5.71 -5.36 0.54
CA LEU A 127 -5.82 -4.16 -0.28
C LEU A 127 -5.54 -2.94 0.59
N MET A 128 -4.56 -2.12 0.24
CA MET A 128 -4.31 -0.83 0.89
C MET A 128 -4.75 0.31 -0.02
N ILE A 129 -5.56 1.23 0.50
CA ILE A 129 -6.00 2.46 -0.18
C ILE A 129 -5.48 3.66 0.64
N ASP A 130 -4.49 4.37 0.08
CA ASP A 130 -3.77 5.45 0.76
C ASP A 130 -3.17 6.47 -0.25
N ALA A 131 -3.92 6.81 -1.31
CA ALA A 131 -3.48 7.71 -2.38
C ALA A 131 -4.26 9.03 -2.43
N ASP A 132 -5.48 9.00 -3.00
CA ASP A 132 -6.36 10.17 -3.06
C ASP A 132 -7.22 10.21 -1.79
N HIS A 133 -7.00 11.22 -0.97
CA HIS A 133 -7.66 11.34 0.34
C HIS A 133 -9.03 12.02 0.27
N SER A 134 -9.54 12.32 -0.93
CA SER A 134 -10.94 12.73 -1.10
C SER A 134 -11.90 11.54 -0.98
N TYR A 135 -13.14 11.79 -0.59
CA TYR A 135 -14.16 10.74 -0.50
C TYR A 135 -14.34 10.03 -1.86
N GLU A 136 -14.40 10.79 -2.95
CA GLU A 136 -14.61 10.26 -4.29
C GLU A 136 -13.43 9.41 -4.78
N GLY A 137 -12.20 9.80 -4.44
CA GLY A 137 -11.00 9.02 -4.75
C GLY A 137 -11.00 7.67 -4.04
N VAL A 138 -11.13 7.69 -2.72
CA VAL A 138 -11.23 6.46 -1.91
C VAL A 138 -12.37 5.57 -2.37
N LYS A 139 -13.55 6.15 -2.62
CA LYS A 139 -14.71 5.41 -3.10
C LYS A 139 -14.44 4.77 -4.46
N ARG A 140 -13.81 5.49 -5.39
CA ARG A 140 -13.50 4.96 -6.72
C ARG A 140 -12.50 3.80 -6.64
N ASP A 141 -11.47 3.91 -5.82
CA ASP A 141 -10.53 2.82 -5.57
C ASP A 141 -11.25 1.61 -4.93
N TYR A 142 -12.08 1.84 -3.92
CA TYR A 142 -12.86 0.78 -3.31
C TYR A 142 -13.75 0.05 -4.33
N ASP A 143 -14.52 0.78 -5.14
CA ASP A 143 -15.45 0.21 -6.12
C ASP A 143 -14.71 -0.63 -7.18
N LEU A 144 -13.51 -0.20 -7.61
CA LEU A 144 -12.73 -0.89 -8.63
C LEU A 144 -12.00 -2.14 -8.10
N TYR A 145 -11.47 -2.08 -6.88
CA TYR A 145 -10.51 -3.08 -6.39
C TYR A 145 -11.10 -4.02 -5.33
N SER A 146 -12.12 -3.62 -4.56
CA SER A 146 -12.78 -4.50 -3.59
C SER A 146 -13.40 -5.78 -4.20
N PRO A 147 -13.93 -5.81 -5.45
CA PRO A 147 -14.43 -7.06 -6.05
C PRO A 147 -13.33 -8.11 -6.32
N LEU A 148 -12.05 -7.70 -6.27
CA LEU A 148 -10.90 -8.59 -6.44
C LEU A 148 -10.40 -9.17 -5.10
N LEU A 149 -10.98 -8.75 -3.97
CA LEU A 149 -10.61 -9.21 -2.63
C LEU A 149 -10.95 -10.70 -2.43
N ALA A 150 -10.13 -11.39 -1.63
CA ALA A 150 -10.41 -12.73 -1.14
C ALA A 150 -11.51 -12.68 -0.06
N ASP A 151 -12.24 -13.78 0.12
CA ASP A 151 -13.31 -13.87 1.13
C ASP A 151 -12.79 -13.64 2.56
N ASP A 152 -11.55 -14.04 2.84
CA ASP A 152 -10.88 -13.81 4.11
C ASP A 152 -9.89 -12.62 4.08
N GLY A 153 -9.90 -11.87 2.97
CA GLY A 153 -9.07 -10.69 2.75
C GLY A 153 -9.58 -9.50 3.54
N PHE A 154 -8.74 -8.46 3.65
CA PHE A 154 -9.17 -7.21 4.26
C PHE A 154 -8.63 -6.00 3.52
N ILE A 155 -9.36 -4.89 3.67
CA ILE A 155 -8.96 -3.58 3.17
C ILE A 155 -8.38 -2.79 4.34
N ALA A 156 -7.23 -2.16 4.12
CA ALA A 156 -6.64 -1.17 5.00
C ALA A 156 -6.77 0.21 4.36
N MET A 157 -7.15 1.19 5.17
CA MET A 157 -7.25 2.60 4.78
C MET A 157 -6.51 3.43 5.83
N HIS A 158 -5.82 4.47 5.38
CA HIS A 158 -5.19 5.46 6.25
C HIS A 158 -5.99 6.76 6.30
N ASP A 159 -5.68 7.61 7.29
CA ASP A 159 -6.29 8.93 7.49
C ASP A 159 -7.83 8.93 7.67
N VAL A 160 -8.39 7.83 8.19
CA VAL A 160 -9.84 7.69 8.48
C VAL A 160 -10.33 8.59 9.63
N ILE A 161 -9.42 9.18 10.41
CA ILE A 161 -9.77 10.16 11.46
C ILE A 161 -9.82 11.55 10.82
N LEU A 162 -10.89 12.31 11.08
CA LEU A 162 -11.06 13.68 10.60
C LEU A 162 -9.77 14.50 10.80
N ASN A 163 -9.14 14.88 9.70
CA ASN A 163 -8.02 15.79 9.74
C ASN A 163 -8.54 17.22 9.88
N ARG A 164 -8.45 17.78 11.09
CA ARG A 164 -8.89 19.16 11.36
C ARG A 164 -7.98 20.23 10.75
N PHE A 165 -6.82 19.83 10.22
CA PHE A 165 -5.80 20.75 9.69
C PHE A 165 -5.74 20.74 8.17
N ASP A 166 -6.31 19.73 7.51
CA ASP A 166 -6.42 19.65 6.06
C ASP A 166 -7.85 19.25 5.66
N PRO A 167 -8.71 20.22 5.27
CA PRO A 167 -10.09 19.95 4.91
C PRO A 167 -10.22 19.21 3.57
N GLU A 168 -9.14 19.03 2.79
CA GLU A 168 -9.17 18.22 1.57
C GLU A 168 -9.11 16.71 1.85
N ILE A 169 -8.80 16.31 3.10
CA ILE A 169 -8.80 14.90 3.55
C ILE A 169 -10.20 14.54 4.06
N GLU A 170 -10.92 13.78 3.24
CA GLU A 170 -12.33 13.41 3.45
C GLU A 170 -12.54 11.91 3.68
N VAL A 171 -11.46 11.13 3.89
CA VAL A 171 -11.52 9.68 4.09
C VAL A 171 -12.48 9.28 5.22
N HIS A 172 -12.58 10.09 6.28
CA HIS A 172 -13.49 9.89 7.41
C HIS A 172 -14.99 9.82 7.06
N ARG A 173 -15.39 10.18 5.83
CA ARG A 173 -16.77 10.08 5.33
C ARG A 173 -17.12 8.71 4.76
N PHE A 174 -16.13 7.85 4.54
CA PHE A 174 -16.27 6.51 3.98
C PHE A 174 -16.57 5.48 5.07
#